data_AF-A0A9E3QCW5-F1
#
_entry.id   AF-A0A9E3QCW5-F1
#
_cell.length_a   1.000
_cell.length_b   1.000
_cell.length_c   1.000
_cell.angle_alpha   90.00
_cell.angle_beta   90.00
_cell.angle_gamma   90.00
#
_symmetry.space_group_name_H-M   'P 1'
#
loop_
_entity.id
_entity.type
_entity.pdbx_description
1 polymer ?
#
loop_
_entity_poly.entity_id
_entity_poly.type
_entity_poly.pdbx_seq_one_letter_code
_entity_poly.pdbx_strand_id
1 'polypeptide(L)'
;MLRILLSVCVGMGLLAGIQRAEAFSLFGEVPAWYTDQTGRDGDPDIYGPMNLGEEHRWVVPQIHYAFDESFLNYFGQDGVNAVEGAIAILNALPPMSEINIDDYPLFTMRVNYRARDLGMMDLRAMALKILLEQVGLAPPQRFVYTLRARWTPPEQTNYLSIMRNFDPVTFEPTPYINGQLWTYLGIYENQDGVVVKASTIPEPVDPLILAEPVASSTALFAYSVFGFGSYFTGLTRDDVGGLRYIYRPENQNVETLPPDATGAAGAFLGGGGGAWTPISPPSTNIVDPGDGTGGALPGVPFYPQGLRPGINRLQFVRPGLGVVYQPNAYAVTNQFVETVRVVITNGVERTISQRVTRVLTAPDILFSAEDLAGDAGANPFLARTAMATSNDAINGSAALSGPGQYEGPGGITFNKVGAVFVNQQPNFLYQPGTHSDFVWGSFDGSTNAPIAYPTGTSIRAIENRVFGGR
;
A
#
# COMPACT_ATOMS: atom_id res chain seq x y z
N MET A 1 -12.65 -13.82 56.07
CA MET A 1 -11.56 -13.34 55.19
C MET A 1 -11.64 -13.91 53.77
N LEU A 2 -11.97 -15.19 53.56
CA LEU A 2 -12.03 -15.81 52.22
C LEU A 2 -13.06 -15.18 51.25
N ARG A 3 -14.21 -14.70 51.77
CA ARG A 3 -15.27 -14.07 50.95
C ARG A 3 -14.93 -12.65 50.46
N ILE A 4 -14.04 -11.93 51.16
CA ILE A 4 -13.60 -10.59 50.76
C ILE A 4 -12.49 -10.71 49.71
N LEU A 5 -11.61 -11.71 49.83
CA LEU A 5 -10.57 -11.99 48.83
C LEU A 5 -11.17 -12.38 47.47
N LEU A 6 -12.23 -13.18 47.45
CA LEU A 6 -12.89 -13.60 46.20
C LEU A 6 -13.57 -12.42 45.49
N SER A 7 -14.15 -11.49 46.24
CA SER A 7 -14.82 -10.30 45.70
C SER A 7 -13.83 -9.27 45.14
N VAL A 8 -12.64 -9.18 45.73
CA VAL A 8 -11.55 -8.31 45.24
C VAL A 8 -10.87 -8.90 44.00
N CYS A 9 -10.74 -10.23 43.89
CA CYS A 9 -10.21 -10.86 42.67
C CYS A 9 -11.19 -10.82 41.48
N VAL A 10 -12.51 -10.95 41.71
CA VAL A 10 -13.53 -10.80 40.65
C VAL A 10 -13.68 -9.32 40.25
N GLY A 11 -13.53 -8.37 41.19
CA GLY A 11 -13.51 -6.94 40.91
C GLY A 11 -12.26 -6.46 40.15
N MET A 12 -11.07 -7.02 40.43
CA MET A 12 -9.85 -6.72 39.65
C MET A 12 -9.82 -7.44 38.29
N GLY A 13 -10.47 -8.59 38.15
CA GLY A 13 -10.63 -9.27 36.85
C GLY A 13 -11.56 -8.54 35.87
N LEU A 14 -12.48 -7.70 36.37
CA LEU A 14 -13.38 -6.85 35.57
C LEU A 14 -12.80 -5.46 35.26
N LEU A 15 -11.65 -5.10 35.85
CA LEU A 15 -10.93 -3.85 35.61
C LEU A 15 -9.66 -4.03 34.77
N ALA A 16 -9.29 -5.28 34.42
CA ALA A 16 -8.52 -5.52 33.22
C ALA A 16 -9.45 -5.22 32.05
N GLY A 17 -9.49 -3.95 31.63
CA GLY A 17 -10.19 -3.55 30.42
C GLY A 17 -9.84 -4.55 29.33
N ILE A 18 -10.85 -5.10 28.67
CA ILE A 18 -10.67 -5.89 27.46
C ILE A 18 -9.93 -4.95 26.51
N GLN A 19 -8.61 -5.08 26.42
CA GLN A 19 -7.86 -4.46 25.36
C GLN A 19 -8.47 -5.05 24.09
N ARG A 20 -9.17 -4.19 23.35
CA ARG A 20 -9.56 -4.51 21.98
C ARG A 20 -8.25 -4.58 21.22
N ALA A 21 -7.70 -5.78 21.16
CA ALA A 21 -6.56 -6.05 20.31
C ALA A 21 -7.09 -6.02 18.86
N GLU A 22 -6.44 -5.26 18.00
CA GLU A 22 -6.76 -5.10 16.58
C GLU A 22 -5.46 -5.13 15.77
N ALA A 23 -5.42 -5.13 14.43
CA ALA A 23 -4.15 -5.34 13.72
C ALA A 23 -3.99 -4.64 12.37
N PHE A 24 -2.83 -4.00 12.21
CA PHE A 24 -2.27 -3.66 10.90
C PHE A 24 -1.00 -4.46 10.61
N SER A 25 -0.61 -4.51 9.33
CA SER A 25 0.68 -5.05 8.88
C SER A 25 1.44 -4.05 8.03
N LEU A 26 2.75 -4.21 7.98
CA LEU A 26 3.66 -3.32 7.27
C LEU A 26 4.21 -4.00 6.00
N PHE A 27 4.35 -3.24 4.93
CA PHE A 27 4.86 -3.70 3.63
C PHE A 27 6.07 -2.88 3.19
N GLY A 28 7.03 -3.55 2.54
CA GLY A 28 8.23 -2.93 2.01
C GLY A 28 9.03 -3.86 1.09
N GLU A 29 10.32 -3.57 0.89
CA GLU A 29 11.20 -4.39 0.06
C GLU A 29 11.19 -5.86 0.49
N VAL A 30 11.14 -6.83 -0.44
CA VAL A 30 10.97 -8.24 -0.07
C VAL A 30 12.09 -8.72 0.87
N PRO A 31 11.79 -9.10 2.13
CA PRO A 31 12.82 -9.59 3.04
C PRO A 31 13.47 -10.87 2.51
N ALA A 32 14.76 -11.06 2.76
CA ALA A 32 15.51 -12.23 2.27
C ALA A 32 14.92 -13.59 2.69
N TRP A 33 14.18 -13.63 3.79
CA TRP A 33 13.51 -14.83 4.28
C TRP A 33 12.15 -15.10 3.65
N TYR A 34 11.55 -14.12 2.98
CA TYR A 34 10.24 -14.24 2.37
C TYR A 34 10.38 -14.73 0.94
N THR A 35 10.13 -16.02 0.76
CA THR A 35 10.40 -16.81 -0.45
C THR A 35 9.18 -17.68 -0.77
N ASP A 36 9.19 -18.35 -1.90
CA ASP A 36 8.14 -19.31 -2.30
C ASP A 36 7.86 -20.36 -1.21
N GLN A 37 8.90 -20.77 -0.46
CA GLN A 37 8.81 -21.75 0.63
C GLN A 37 8.30 -21.17 1.96
N THR A 38 8.13 -19.85 2.03
CA THR A 38 7.77 -19.11 3.25
C THR A 38 6.66 -18.09 2.98
N GLY A 39 5.85 -18.33 1.96
CA GLY A 39 4.58 -17.63 1.73
C GLY A 39 4.62 -16.53 0.68
N ARG A 40 5.75 -16.31 -0.01
CA ARG A 40 5.81 -15.40 -1.17
C ARG A 40 5.19 -16.07 -2.38
N ASP A 41 4.40 -15.32 -3.13
CA ASP A 41 3.99 -15.70 -4.47
C ASP A 41 4.59 -14.71 -5.46
N GLY A 42 5.50 -15.20 -6.31
CA GLY A 42 6.42 -14.36 -7.10
C GLY A 42 5.76 -13.37 -8.06
N ASP A 43 4.54 -13.64 -8.54
CA ASP A 43 3.83 -12.77 -9.48
C ASP A 43 3.05 -11.62 -8.82
N PRO A 44 2.23 -11.83 -7.77
CA PRO A 44 1.51 -10.74 -7.11
C PRO A 44 2.34 -9.97 -6.07
N ASP A 45 3.41 -10.59 -5.53
CA ASP A 45 4.18 -10.04 -4.39
C ASP A 45 5.44 -9.30 -4.82
N ILE A 46 5.23 -8.03 -5.13
CA ILE A 46 6.31 -7.06 -5.35
C ILE A 46 6.95 -6.55 -4.03
N TYR A 47 6.31 -6.82 -2.89
CA TYR A 47 6.71 -6.40 -1.56
C TYR A 47 6.60 -7.57 -0.57
N GLY A 48 7.21 -7.44 0.62
CA GLY A 48 7.16 -8.44 1.68
C GLY A 48 6.84 -7.84 3.06
N PRO A 49 6.39 -8.68 4.01
CA PRO A 49 5.93 -8.23 5.32
C PRO A 49 7.08 -7.75 6.21
N MET A 50 6.87 -6.61 6.86
CA MET A 50 7.87 -5.95 7.69
C MET A 50 7.57 -6.07 9.18
N ASN A 51 8.63 -6.02 9.99
CA ASN A 51 8.53 -5.88 11.43
C ASN A 51 8.38 -4.40 11.82
N LEU A 52 8.03 -4.13 13.08
CA LEU A 52 8.07 -2.77 13.61
C LEU A 52 9.50 -2.21 13.59
N GLY A 53 9.65 -0.96 13.17
CA GLY A 53 10.94 -0.33 12.94
C GLY A 53 11.60 -0.72 11.62
N GLU A 54 11.00 -1.63 10.84
CA GLU A 54 11.44 -2.01 9.49
C GLU A 54 10.45 -1.50 8.41
N GLU A 55 9.54 -0.58 8.76
CA GLU A 55 8.55 -0.04 7.83
C GLU A 55 9.15 0.73 6.66
N HIS A 56 8.41 0.79 5.56
CA HIS A 56 8.73 1.65 4.42
C HIS A 56 7.68 2.76 4.29
N ARG A 57 8.10 3.96 3.90
CA ARG A 57 7.19 5.11 3.78
C ARG A 57 7.62 6.15 2.77
N TRP A 58 6.69 7.00 2.36
CA TRP A 58 7.02 8.19 1.59
C TRP A 58 7.61 9.28 2.50
N VAL A 59 8.75 9.83 2.09
CA VAL A 59 9.44 10.92 2.80
C VAL A 59 8.95 12.31 2.35
N VAL A 60 8.13 12.35 1.30
CA VAL A 60 7.58 13.57 0.71
C VAL A 60 6.09 13.68 1.05
N PRO A 61 5.59 14.88 1.43
CA PRO A 61 4.20 15.04 1.88
C PRO A 61 3.18 14.98 0.74
N GLN A 62 3.62 15.18 -0.50
CA GLN A 62 2.76 15.18 -1.68
C GLN A 62 3.25 14.14 -2.70
N ILE A 63 2.39 13.17 -3.00
CA ILE A 63 2.56 12.16 -4.05
C ILE A 63 1.80 12.65 -5.27
N HIS A 64 2.50 12.89 -6.36
CA HIS A 64 1.88 13.29 -7.61
C HIS A 64 1.44 12.07 -8.42
N TYR A 65 0.19 12.05 -8.88
CA TYR A 65 -0.31 10.95 -9.70
C TYR A 65 -0.93 11.44 -11.01
N ALA A 66 -1.00 10.55 -12.00
CA ALA A 66 -1.65 10.81 -13.28
C ALA A 66 -2.25 9.54 -13.89
N PHE A 67 -3.02 9.72 -14.97
CA PHE A 67 -3.57 8.65 -15.81
C PHE A 67 -2.96 8.74 -17.19
N ASP A 68 -2.61 7.62 -17.80
CA ASP A 68 -2.18 7.58 -19.19
C ASP A 68 -3.35 7.42 -20.18
N GLU A 69 -3.04 7.44 -21.48
CA GLU A 69 -4.01 7.23 -22.53
C GLU A 69 -4.69 5.84 -22.47
N SER A 70 -3.95 4.80 -22.06
CA SER A 70 -4.46 3.44 -22.04
C SER A 70 -5.57 3.24 -21.00
N PHE A 71 -5.41 3.82 -19.81
CA PHE A 71 -6.44 3.86 -18.78
C PHE A 71 -7.69 4.60 -19.26
N LEU A 72 -7.50 5.78 -19.86
CA LEU A 72 -8.60 6.61 -20.32
C LEU A 72 -9.39 5.94 -21.46
N ASN A 73 -8.71 5.26 -22.37
CA ASN A 73 -9.36 4.56 -23.48
C ASN A 73 -10.24 3.39 -23.01
N TYR A 74 -9.86 2.70 -21.92
CA TYR A 74 -10.63 1.56 -21.42
C TYR A 74 -11.69 1.98 -20.39
N PHE A 75 -11.28 2.70 -19.35
CA PHE A 75 -12.15 3.04 -18.22
C PHE A 75 -12.87 4.39 -18.38
N GLY A 76 -12.36 5.28 -19.24
CA GLY A 76 -12.96 6.59 -19.47
C GLY A 76 -13.04 7.45 -18.20
N GLN A 77 -13.91 8.47 -18.25
CA GLN A 77 -14.09 9.41 -17.15
C GLN A 77 -14.67 8.73 -15.89
N ASP A 78 -15.53 7.73 -16.04
CA ASP A 78 -16.10 7.01 -14.90
C ASP A 78 -15.03 6.26 -14.11
N GLY A 79 -14.05 5.65 -14.79
CA GLY A 79 -12.91 5.04 -14.11
C GLY A 79 -12.00 6.04 -13.42
N VAL A 80 -11.79 7.21 -14.04
CA VAL A 80 -11.08 8.31 -13.37
C VAL A 80 -11.82 8.69 -12.10
N ASN A 81 -13.15 8.86 -12.15
CA ASN A 81 -13.95 9.19 -10.98
C ASN A 81 -13.87 8.10 -9.88
N ALA A 82 -13.79 6.83 -10.25
CA ALA A 82 -13.62 5.72 -9.31
C ALA A 82 -12.26 5.80 -8.57
N VAL A 83 -11.16 6.01 -9.29
CA VAL A 83 -9.82 6.16 -8.68
C VAL A 83 -9.71 7.44 -7.86
N GLU A 84 -10.25 8.56 -8.36
CA GLU A 84 -10.35 9.82 -7.61
C GLU A 84 -11.17 9.64 -6.32
N GLY A 85 -12.22 8.83 -6.35
CA GLY A 85 -13.02 8.48 -5.16
C GLY A 85 -12.27 7.62 -4.13
N ALA A 86 -11.27 6.84 -4.54
CA ALA A 86 -10.35 6.15 -3.62
C ALA A 86 -9.34 7.14 -3.03
N ILE A 87 -8.74 7.99 -3.86
CA ILE A 87 -7.79 9.02 -3.44
C ILE A 87 -8.45 10.03 -2.49
N ALA A 88 -9.71 10.38 -2.71
CA ALA A 88 -10.48 11.26 -1.83
C ALA A 88 -10.61 10.68 -0.41
N ILE A 89 -10.73 9.36 -0.25
CA ILE A 89 -10.75 8.72 1.08
C ILE A 89 -9.41 8.96 1.80
N LEU A 90 -8.28 8.76 1.12
CA LEU A 90 -6.95 8.95 1.70
C LEU A 90 -6.67 10.43 2.01
N ASN A 91 -7.01 11.33 1.08
CA ASN A 91 -6.82 12.77 1.25
C ASN A 91 -7.73 13.39 2.32
N ALA A 92 -8.83 12.73 2.69
CA ALA A 92 -9.73 13.15 3.75
C ALA A 92 -9.18 12.87 5.16
N LEU A 93 -8.12 12.07 5.29
CA LEU A 93 -7.46 11.84 6.57
C LEU A 93 -6.90 13.16 7.13
N PRO A 94 -7.12 13.45 8.43
CA PRO A 94 -6.44 14.55 9.10
C PRO A 94 -4.95 14.22 9.29
N PRO A 95 -4.13 15.17 9.76
CA PRO A 95 -2.77 14.85 10.19
C PRO A 95 -2.76 13.67 11.18
N MET A 96 -1.79 12.77 11.05
CA MET A 96 -1.67 11.55 11.86
C MET A 96 -1.57 11.83 13.37
N SER A 97 -1.00 12.99 13.73
CA SER A 97 -0.97 13.49 15.11
C SER A 97 -2.35 13.83 15.69
N GLU A 98 -3.35 14.08 14.84
CA GLU A 98 -4.72 14.46 15.21
C GLU A 98 -5.71 13.28 15.09
N ILE A 99 -5.28 12.15 14.53
CA ILE A 99 -6.13 10.98 14.37
C ILE A 99 -6.44 10.34 15.73
N ASN A 100 -7.72 10.26 16.05
CA ASN A 100 -8.26 9.28 16.97
C ASN A 100 -8.72 8.05 16.18
N ILE A 101 -8.05 6.91 16.38
CA ILE A 101 -8.34 5.69 15.62
C ILE A 101 -9.71 5.10 15.99
N ASP A 102 -10.23 5.41 17.18
CA ASP A 102 -11.55 4.93 17.64
C ASP A 102 -12.72 5.63 16.93
N ASP A 103 -12.46 6.71 16.19
CA ASP A 103 -13.46 7.39 15.36
C ASP A 103 -13.75 6.63 14.05
N TYR A 104 -12.95 5.60 13.74
CA TYR A 104 -13.05 4.81 12.52
C TYR A 104 -13.79 3.49 12.78
N PRO A 105 -14.64 3.04 11.84
CA PRO A 105 -15.38 1.81 11.99
C PRO A 105 -14.45 0.58 11.88
N LEU A 106 -14.85 -0.50 12.55
CA LEU A 106 -14.21 -1.82 12.40
C LEU A 106 -14.61 -2.52 11.08
N PHE A 107 -15.68 -2.04 10.44
CA PHE A 107 -16.30 -2.68 9.27
C PHE A 107 -16.72 -1.63 8.25
N THR A 108 -16.15 -1.67 7.04
CA THR A 108 -16.53 -0.76 5.94
C THR A 108 -16.92 -1.48 4.65
N MET A 109 -16.73 -2.80 4.61
CA MET A 109 -17.06 -3.62 3.45
C MET A 109 -18.57 -3.81 3.34
N ARG A 110 -19.08 -3.75 2.11
CA ARG A 110 -20.47 -3.96 1.75
C ARG A 110 -20.52 -4.76 0.45
N VAL A 111 -21.66 -5.41 0.20
CA VAL A 111 -21.86 -6.22 -1.01
C VAL A 111 -23.03 -5.68 -1.81
N ASN A 112 -22.79 -5.41 -3.09
CA ASN A 112 -23.83 -5.20 -4.09
C ASN A 112 -24.14 -6.52 -4.78
N TYR A 113 -25.27 -7.14 -4.45
CA TYR A 113 -25.61 -8.48 -4.94
C TYR A 113 -25.81 -8.53 -6.45
N ARG A 114 -26.28 -7.46 -7.09
CA ARG A 114 -26.40 -7.41 -8.55
C ARG A 114 -25.02 -7.42 -9.21
N ALA A 115 -24.08 -6.63 -8.70
CA ALA A 115 -22.70 -6.61 -9.18
C ALA A 115 -21.99 -7.96 -8.93
N ARG A 116 -22.24 -8.58 -7.76
CA ARG A 116 -21.73 -9.91 -7.44
C ARG A 116 -22.19 -10.96 -8.44
N ASP A 117 -23.49 -11.01 -8.71
CA ASP A 117 -24.08 -12.01 -9.60
C ASP A 117 -23.67 -11.79 -11.08
N LEU A 118 -23.16 -10.59 -11.40
CA LEU A 118 -22.56 -10.25 -12.70
C LEU A 118 -21.03 -10.44 -12.75
N GLY A 119 -20.39 -10.93 -11.68
CA GLY A 119 -18.94 -11.15 -11.64
C GLY A 119 -18.11 -9.87 -11.64
N MET A 120 -18.65 -8.76 -11.09
CA MET A 120 -18.00 -7.46 -11.14
C MET A 120 -17.03 -7.23 -9.97
N MET A 121 -15.79 -6.83 -10.24
CA MET A 121 -14.86 -6.29 -9.24
C MET A 121 -14.93 -4.76 -9.22
N ASP A 122 -14.99 -4.15 -8.03
CA ASP A 122 -15.04 -2.70 -7.89
C ASP A 122 -13.67 -2.06 -8.13
N LEU A 123 -13.58 -1.20 -9.15
CA LEU A 123 -12.36 -0.49 -9.50
C LEU A 123 -11.89 0.45 -8.39
N ARG A 124 -12.83 1.11 -7.69
CA ARG A 124 -12.51 2.03 -6.59
C ARG A 124 -11.90 1.28 -5.40
N ALA A 125 -12.53 0.19 -4.96
CA ALA A 125 -12.03 -0.65 -3.89
C ALA A 125 -10.62 -1.18 -4.21
N MET A 126 -10.40 -1.67 -5.43
CA MET A 126 -9.09 -2.16 -5.86
C MET A 126 -8.04 -1.04 -5.86
N ALA A 127 -8.37 0.14 -6.41
CA ALA A 127 -7.47 1.28 -6.39
C ALA A 127 -7.10 1.69 -4.95
N LEU A 128 -8.08 1.73 -4.04
CA LEU A 128 -7.85 2.08 -2.64
C LEU A 128 -6.92 1.07 -1.94
N LYS A 129 -7.16 -0.24 -2.13
CA LYS A 129 -6.29 -1.31 -1.62
C LYS A 129 -4.85 -1.13 -2.09
N ILE A 130 -4.66 -1.01 -3.41
CA ILE A 130 -3.31 -0.90 -3.97
C ILE A 130 -2.62 0.37 -3.49
N LEU A 131 -3.35 1.49 -3.37
CA LEU A 131 -2.80 2.71 -2.80
C LEU A 131 -2.34 2.52 -1.35
N LEU A 132 -3.07 1.79 -0.51
CA LEU A 132 -2.65 1.44 0.86
C LEU A 132 -1.34 0.62 0.86
N GLU A 133 -1.21 -0.31 -0.08
CA GLU A 133 0.04 -1.06 -0.28
C GLU A 133 1.19 -0.14 -0.68
N GLN A 134 0.96 0.81 -1.60
CA GLN A 134 1.96 1.77 -2.06
C GLN A 134 2.31 2.85 -1.02
N VAL A 135 1.64 2.88 0.13
CA VAL A 135 2.00 3.77 1.25
C VAL A 135 2.45 3.02 2.49
N GLY A 136 2.64 1.70 2.39
CA GLY A 136 3.34 0.89 3.41
C GLY A 136 2.47 -0.09 4.20
N LEU A 137 1.18 -0.25 3.90
CA LEU A 137 0.36 -1.27 4.55
C LEU A 137 0.40 -2.60 3.82
N ALA A 138 0.60 -3.68 4.56
CA ALA A 138 0.50 -5.03 4.03
C ALA A 138 -0.87 -5.63 4.37
N PRO A 139 -1.33 -6.65 3.63
CA PRO A 139 -2.54 -7.40 3.98
C PRO A 139 -2.48 -8.10 5.35
N PRO A 140 -3.20 -7.61 6.37
CA PRO A 140 -3.07 -8.18 7.71
C PRO A 140 -3.68 -9.57 7.81
N GLN A 141 -4.65 -9.92 6.98
CA GLN A 141 -5.17 -11.30 6.96
C GLN A 141 -4.12 -12.32 6.53
N ARG A 142 -3.21 -11.94 5.62
CA ARG A 142 -2.18 -12.83 5.10
C ARG A 142 -1.04 -12.97 6.09
N PHE A 143 -0.80 -11.91 6.84
CA PHE A 143 0.37 -11.76 7.70
C PHE A 143 0.05 -11.89 9.20
N VAL A 144 -1.21 -12.20 9.53
CA VAL A 144 -1.62 -12.57 10.89
C VAL A 144 -0.83 -13.76 11.40
N TYR A 145 -0.66 -14.77 10.55
CA TYR A 145 0.31 -15.84 10.70
C TYR A 145 0.98 -16.05 9.35
N THR A 146 2.29 -15.91 9.27
CA THR A 146 3.09 -16.15 8.06
C THR A 146 4.26 -17.09 8.37
N LEU A 147 4.68 -17.87 7.37
CA LEU A 147 5.82 -18.77 7.52
C LEU A 147 7.13 -17.98 7.53
N ARG A 148 7.98 -18.21 8.52
CA ARG A 148 9.31 -17.59 8.66
C ARG A 148 10.45 -18.47 8.17
N ALA A 149 10.29 -19.78 8.32
CA ALA A 149 11.29 -20.76 7.92
C ALA A 149 10.62 -22.11 7.63
N ARG A 150 11.25 -22.85 6.72
CA ARG A 150 10.93 -24.23 6.38
C ARG A 150 12.18 -25.09 6.63
N TRP A 151 12.02 -26.22 7.28
CA TRP A 151 13.09 -27.16 7.60
C TRP A 151 12.67 -28.59 7.27
N THR A 152 13.44 -29.26 6.41
CA THR A 152 13.13 -30.61 5.90
C THR A 152 14.20 -31.63 6.25
N PRO A 153 14.25 -32.12 7.49
CA PRO A 153 15.04 -33.31 7.80
C PRO A 153 14.43 -34.55 7.11
N PRO A 154 15.13 -35.69 7.06
CA PRO A 154 14.58 -36.91 6.46
C PRO A 154 13.19 -37.26 7.01
N GLU A 155 12.25 -37.53 6.10
CA GLU A 155 10.87 -37.95 6.39
C GLU A 155 9.99 -36.92 7.13
N GLN A 156 10.46 -35.69 7.38
CA GLN A 156 9.67 -34.67 8.06
C GLN A 156 9.82 -33.31 7.38
N THR A 157 8.76 -32.51 7.44
CA THR A 157 8.80 -31.10 7.06
C THR A 157 8.24 -30.29 8.20
N ASN A 158 9.05 -29.36 8.70
CA ASN A 158 8.75 -28.51 9.84
C ASN A 158 8.75 -27.04 9.41
N TYR A 159 7.93 -26.25 10.08
CA TYR A 159 7.74 -24.85 9.78
C TYR A 159 7.84 -24.00 11.04
N LEU A 160 8.41 -22.81 10.90
CA LEU A 160 8.27 -21.74 11.89
C LEU A 160 7.24 -20.75 11.37
N SER A 161 6.21 -20.50 12.15
CA SER A 161 5.21 -19.46 11.88
C SER A 161 5.42 -18.27 12.81
N ILE A 162 5.21 -17.07 12.30
CA ILE A 162 5.32 -15.82 13.06
C ILE A 162 4.14 -14.90 12.74
N MET A 163 3.91 -13.91 13.60
CA MET A 163 2.97 -12.84 13.33
C MET A 163 3.69 -11.62 12.75
N ARG A 164 3.04 -10.97 11.80
CA ARG A 164 3.41 -9.67 11.21
C ARG A 164 2.24 -8.68 11.27
N ASN A 165 1.33 -8.95 12.19
CA ASN A 165 0.22 -8.10 12.60
C ASN A 165 0.54 -7.47 13.94
N PHE A 166 0.28 -6.17 14.06
CA PHE A 166 0.59 -5.40 15.26
C PHE A 166 -0.62 -4.60 15.70
N ASP A 167 -0.82 -4.53 17.01
CA ASP A 167 -1.87 -3.71 17.58
C ASP A 167 -1.65 -2.22 17.32
N PRO A 168 -2.64 -1.48 16.80
CA PRO A 168 -2.48 -0.06 16.48
C PRO A 168 -2.28 0.85 17.70
N VAL A 169 -2.47 0.34 18.92
CA VAL A 169 -2.26 1.06 20.19
C VAL A 169 -1.00 0.59 20.89
N THR A 170 -0.84 -0.72 21.12
CA THR A 170 0.27 -1.28 21.91
C THR A 170 1.48 -1.64 21.06
N PHE A 171 1.31 -1.81 19.75
CA PHE A 171 2.29 -2.37 18.81
C PHE A 171 2.73 -3.79 19.18
N GLU A 172 1.98 -4.50 20.01
CA GLU A 172 2.26 -5.90 20.30
C GLU A 172 1.74 -6.79 19.16
N PRO A 173 2.46 -7.88 18.83
CA PRO A 173 1.95 -8.84 17.86
C PRO A 173 0.60 -9.43 18.29
N THR A 174 -0.37 -9.46 17.38
CA THR A 174 -1.74 -9.84 17.73
C THR A 174 -2.46 -10.59 16.61
N PRO A 175 -3.29 -11.60 16.94
CA PRO A 175 -4.10 -12.34 15.98
C PRO A 175 -5.46 -11.68 15.69
N TYR A 176 -5.75 -10.52 16.27
CA TYR A 176 -7.05 -9.86 16.10
C TYR A 176 -7.00 -8.83 15.00
N ILE A 177 -7.92 -8.90 14.03
CA ILE A 177 -8.06 -7.94 12.93
C ILE A 177 -9.44 -7.28 13.07
N ASN A 178 -9.47 -5.95 13.23
CA ASN A 178 -10.64 -5.13 13.53
C ASN A 178 -11.53 -5.76 14.62
N GLY A 179 -10.90 -6.33 15.66
CA GLY A 179 -11.56 -6.99 16.79
C GLY A 179 -12.03 -8.43 16.55
N GLN A 180 -11.86 -8.98 15.35
CA GLN A 180 -12.14 -10.39 15.05
C GLN A 180 -10.89 -11.24 15.27
N LEU A 181 -11.03 -12.38 15.95
CA LEU A 181 -9.92 -13.33 16.17
C LEU A 181 -9.66 -14.16 14.91
N TRP A 182 -8.39 -14.31 14.54
CA TRP A 182 -7.94 -15.15 13.43
C TRP A 182 -7.04 -16.28 13.89
N THR A 183 -6.98 -17.33 13.07
CA THR A 183 -6.10 -18.49 13.20
C THR A 183 -5.60 -18.89 11.81
N TYR A 184 -4.88 -20.01 11.70
CA TYR A 184 -4.65 -20.68 10.43
C TYR A 184 -5.11 -22.14 10.52
N LEU A 185 -5.79 -22.61 9.48
CA LEU A 185 -6.31 -23.99 9.39
C LEU A 185 -5.18 -25.02 9.23
N GLY A 186 -4.13 -24.62 8.52
CA GLY A 186 -2.98 -25.45 8.21
C GLY A 186 -1.95 -24.73 7.36
N ILE A 187 -1.02 -25.51 6.82
CA ILE A 187 0.01 -25.06 5.89
C ILE A 187 -0.29 -25.68 4.54
N TYR A 188 -0.53 -24.83 3.54
CA TYR A 188 -0.52 -25.24 2.16
C TYR A 188 0.92 -25.52 1.75
N GLU A 189 1.17 -26.68 1.14
CA GLU A 189 2.45 -27.01 0.53
C GLU A 189 2.18 -27.67 -0.83
N ASN A 190 2.72 -27.07 -1.89
CA ASN A 190 2.69 -27.64 -3.23
C ASN A 190 4.11 -28.10 -3.60
N GLN A 191 4.26 -29.42 -3.74
CA GLN A 191 5.51 -30.08 -4.11
C GLN A 191 5.58 -30.43 -5.60
N ASP A 192 4.54 -30.15 -6.39
CA ASP A 192 4.45 -30.54 -7.79
C ASP A 192 5.30 -29.65 -8.73
N GLY A 193 5.94 -28.60 -8.18
CA GLY A 193 6.83 -27.70 -8.89
C GLY A 193 8.32 -27.92 -8.59
N VAL A 194 9.18 -27.34 -9.43
CA VAL A 194 10.65 -27.31 -9.21
C VAL A 194 11.02 -26.59 -7.91
N VAL A 195 10.22 -25.59 -7.53
CA VAL A 195 10.30 -24.89 -6.25
C VAL A 195 9.05 -25.20 -5.45
N VAL A 196 9.24 -25.67 -4.21
CA VAL A 196 8.13 -25.90 -3.27
C VAL A 196 7.50 -24.55 -2.92
N LYS A 197 6.19 -24.42 -3.14
CA LYS A 197 5.42 -23.26 -2.65
C LYS A 197 4.76 -23.64 -1.34
N ALA A 198 4.93 -22.83 -0.29
CA ALA A 198 4.29 -23.06 0.99
C ALA A 198 3.79 -21.77 1.63
N SER A 199 2.61 -21.81 2.24
CA SER A 199 2.03 -20.69 2.99
C SER A 199 1.12 -21.19 4.11
N THR A 200 0.88 -20.34 5.11
CA THR A 200 -0.26 -20.53 6.02
C THR A 200 -1.57 -20.33 5.26
N ILE A 201 -2.64 -21.00 5.72
CA ILE A 201 -4.02 -20.77 5.26
C ILE A 201 -4.76 -20.06 6.40
N PRO A 202 -4.73 -18.71 6.45
CA PRO A 202 -5.36 -17.96 7.52
C PRO A 202 -6.89 -17.93 7.38
N GLU A 203 -7.58 -17.97 8.51
CA GLU A 203 -9.05 -17.89 8.58
C GLU A 203 -9.53 -17.20 9.86
N PRO A 204 -10.68 -16.52 9.82
CA PRO A 204 -11.31 -16.02 11.02
C PRO A 204 -11.86 -17.18 11.86
N VAL A 205 -11.73 -17.06 13.19
CA VAL A 205 -12.33 -18.03 14.13
C VAL A 205 -13.86 -17.99 14.10
N ASP A 206 -14.44 -16.80 13.89
CA ASP A 206 -15.86 -16.64 13.61
C ASP A 206 -16.07 -16.22 12.14
N PRO A 207 -16.48 -17.14 11.24
CA PRO A 207 -16.64 -16.85 9.82
C PRO A 207 -17.87 -15.99 9.48
N LEU A 208 -18.74 -15.68 10.46
CA LEU A 208 -19.92 -14.84 10.24
C LEU A 208 -19.61 -13.34 10.30
N ILE A 209 -18.43 -12.98 10.79
CA ILE A 209 -17.97 -11.61 10.90
C ILE A 209 -17.06 -11.31 9.71
N LEU A 210 -17.31 -10.19 9.03
CA LEU A 210 -16.55 -9.75 7.86
C LEU A 210 -15.70 -8.51 8.21
N ALA A 211 -14.74 -8.66 9.14
CA ALA A 211 -13.97 -7.55 9.72
C ALA A 211 -12.67 -7.24 8.98
N GLU A 212 -12.56 -7.59 7.70
CA GLU A 212 -11.30 -7.34 6.99
C GLU A 212 -11.11 -5.84 6.69
N PRO A 213 -9.90 -5.30 6.93
CA PRO A 213 -9.53 -3.94 6.58
C PRO A 213 -9.38 -3.78 5.07
N VAL A 214 -9.34 -2.55 4.58
CA VAL A 214 -9.21 -2.29 3.15
C VAL A 214 -7.85 -2.76 2.62
N ALA A 215 -6.80 -2.73 3.44
CA ALA A 215 -5.49 -3.27 3.10
C ALA A 215 -5.47 -4.79 2.89
N SER A 216 -6.57 -5.50 3.17
CA SER A 216 -6.67 -6.97 3.05
C SER A 216 -6.35 -7.50 1.64
N SER A 217 -6.00 -8.78 1.55
CA SER A 217 -5.50 -9.40 0.31
C SER A 217 -6.64 -9.80 -0.61
N THR A 218 -6.35 -9.92 -1.91
CA THR A 218 -7.22 -10.50 -2.94
C THR A 218 -6.84 -11.96 -3.28
N ALA A 219 -6.09 -12.64 -2.40
CA ALA A 219 -5.41 -13.89 -2.73
C ALA A 219 -6.34 -15.09 -2.92
N LEU A 220 -5.94 -15.98 -3.84
CA LEU A 220 -6.57 -17.28 -4.14
C LEU A 220 -6.51 -18.30 -2.99
N PHE A 221 -5.61 -18.11 -2.02
CA PHE A 221 -5.28 -19.08 -0.96
C PHE A 221 -5.51 -18.55 0.46
N ALA A 222 -6.21 -17.42 0.60
CA ALA A 222 -6.68 -16.88 1.87
C ALA A 222 -8.17 -16.55 1.74
N TYR A 223 -8.92 -16.60 2.84
CA TYR A 223 -10.24 -15.95 2.88
C TYR A 223 -10.04 -14.48 2.49
N SER A 224 -10.91 -13.91 1.64
CA SER A 224 -10.79 -12.53 1.20
C SER A 224 -12.17 -11.92 1.04
N VAL A 225 -12.36 -10.72 1.60
CA VAL A 225 -13.56 -9.91 1.33
C VAL A 225 -13.53 -9.25 -0.05
N PHE A 226 -12.37 -9.20 -0.70
CA PHE A 226 -12.26 -8.72 -2.07
C PHE A 226 -12.75 -9.82 -3.01
N GLY A 227 -14.00 -9.69 -3.41
CA GLY A 227 -14.65 -10.59 -4.36
C GLY A 227 -15.68 -9.84 -5.20
N PHE A 228 -16.42 -10.58 -6.02
CA PHE A 228 -17.43 -9.97 -6.88
C PHE A 228 -18.49 -9.23 -6.06
N GLY A 229 -18.79 -8.00 -6.46
CA GLY A 229 -19.78 -7.14 -5.82
C GLY A 229 -19.36 -6.55 -4.47
N SER A 230 -18.18 -6.86 -3.95
CA SER A 230 -17.66 -6.24 -2.73
C SER A 230 -17.14 -4.82 -3.02
N TYR A 231 -17.47 -3.87 -2.14
CA TYR A 231 -16.95 -2.51 -2.16
C TYR A 231 -16.77 -1.98 -0.73
N PHE A 232 -15.99 -0.91 -0.57
CA PHE A 232 -15.69 -0.32 0.73
C PHE A 232 -16.18 1.12 0.81
N THR A 233 -16.79 1.47 1.95
CA THR A 233 -17.30 2.84 2.19
C THR A 233 -16.24 3.80 2.75
N GLY A 234 -15.11 3.28 3.23
CA GLY A 234 -14.02 4.03 3.85
C GLY A 234 -12.95 3.11 4.45
N LEU A 235 -11.96 3.69 5.13
CA LEU A 235 -10.93 2.95 5.86
C LEU A 235 -11.46 2.40 7.19
N THR A 236 -10.93 1.26 7.63
CA THR A 236 -11.21 0.75 8.98
C THR A 236 -10.25 1.34 10.02
N ARG A 237 -10.54 1.08 11.30
CA ARG A 237 -9.66 1.43 12.42
C ARG A 237 -8.23 0.94 12.22
N ASP A 238 -8.06 -0.30 11.77
CA ASP A 238 -6.73 -0.89 11.55
C ASP A 238 -5.97 -0.27 10.38
N ASP A 239 -6.64 0.02 9.25
CA ASP A 239 -6.01 0.72 8.13
C ASP A 239 -5.42 2.06 8.62
N VAL A 240 -6.22 2.82 9.38
CA VAL A 240 -5.82 4.12 9.90
C VAL A 240 -4.78 4.00 11.01
N GLY A 241 -4.86 2.98 11.85
CA GLY A 241 -3.86 2.67 12.87
C GLY A 241 -2.49 2.40 12.27
N GLY A 242 -2.42 1.63 11.17
CA GLY A 242 -1.18 1.39 10.45
C GLY A 242 -0.62 2.65 9.79
N LEU A 243 -1.45 3.45 9.11
CA LEU A 243 -0.99 4.72 8.53
C LEU A 243 -0.49 5.68 9.61
N ARG A 244 -1.19 5.75 10.75
CA ARG A 244 -0.76 6.54 11.91
C ARG A 244 0.57 6.05 12.46
N TYR A 245 0.79 4.74 12.56
CA TYR A 245 2.09 4.21 12.96
C TYR A 245 3.23 4.66 12.04
N ILE A 246 3.03 4.51 10.73
CA ILE A 246 4.06 4.81 9.72
C ILE A 246 4.38 6.31 9.68
N TYR A 247 3.35 7.16 9.65
CA TYR A 247 3.47 8.57 9.29
C TYR A 247 3.37 9.54 10.47
N ARG A 248 3.24 9.07 11.72
CA ARG A 248 3.28 9.96 12.89
C ARG A 248 4.65 10.67 13.04
N PRO A 249 4.70 11.91 13.54
CA PRO A 249 5.94 12.63 13.75
C PRO A 249 6.95 11.95 14.69
N GLU A 250 6.48 11.12 15.61
CA GLU A 250 7.30 10.39 16.57
C GLU A 250 8.04 9.21 15.94
N ASN A 251 7.58 8.73 14.77
CA ASN A 251 8.29 7.69 14.04
C ASN A 251 9.43 8.34 13.24
N GLN A 252 10.68 8.12 13.64
CA GLN A 252 11.85 8.79 13.08
C GLN A 252 12.85 7.78 12.51
N ASN A 253 13.16 7.92 11.22
CA ASN A 253 14.13 7.08 10.51
C ASN A 253 15.15 7.97 9.78
N VAL A 254 16.37 7.48 9.63
CA VAL A 254 17.37 8.11 8.74
C VAL A 254 16.97 7.80 7.31
N GLU A 255 16.61 8.84 6.58
CA GLU A 255 16.01 8.72 5.25
C GLU A 255 16.67 9.70 4.29
N THR A 256 16.55 9.45 2.99
CA THR A 256 17.15 10.27 1.94
C THR A 256 16.04 10.83 1.05
N LEU A 257 16.04 12.15 0.81
CA LEU A 257 15.11 12.73 -0.16
C LEU A 257 15.32 12.10 -1.55
N PRO A 258 14.26 11.99 -2.35
CA PRO A 258 14.38 11.44 -3.70
C PRO A 258 15.36 12.28 -4.55
N PRO A 259 16.01 11.70 -5.58
CA PRO A 259 17.00 12.38 -6.42
C PRO A 259 16.46 13.60 -7.17
N ASP A 260 15.14 13.69 -7.33
CA ASP A 260 14.46 14.85 -7.94
C ASP A 260 14.30 16.04 -6.97
N ALA A 261 14.67 15.89 -5.69
CA ALA A 261 14.55 16.89 -4.65
C ALA A 261 15.84 17.70 -4.47
N THR A 262 15.68 19.02 -4.40
CA THR A 262 16.77 19.97 -4.21
C THR A 262 16.45 20.98 -3.13
N GLY A 263 17.48 21.51 -2.47
CA GLY A 263 17.33 22.63 -1.55
C GLY A 263 16.96 23.89 -2.32
N ALA A 264 16.01 24.66 -1.79
CA ALA A 264 15.61 25.92 -2.41
C ALA A 264 16.75 26.96 -2.29
N ALA A 265 17.73 26.91 -3.20
CA ALA A 265 18.53 28.08 -3.54
C ALA A 265 17.66 29.02 -4.38
N GLY A 266 16.80 29.80 -3.71
CA GLY A 266 16.17 31.01 -4.26
C GLY A 266 15.51 30.90 -5.64
N ALA A 267 14.40 30.17 -5.76
CA ALA A 267 13.43 30.43 -6.83
C ALA A 267 12.59 31.67 -6.46
N PHE A 268 13.14 32.87 -6.65
CA PHE A 268 12.36 34.11 -6.67
C PHE A 268 12.00 34.45 -8.12
N LEU A 269 10.75 34.20 -8.53
CA LEU A 269 10.13 34.90 -9.65
C LEU A 269 9.38 36.11 -9.09
N GLY A 270 9.92 37.30 -9.33
CA GLY A 270 9.30 38.56 -8.95
C GLY A 270 10.05 39.76 -9.49
N GLY A 271 9.90 40.02 -10.80
CA GLY A 271 10.15 41.34 -11.38
C GLY A 271 11.41 41.48 -12.23
N GLY A 272 11.24 41.39 -13.55
CA GLY A 272 11.98 42.14 -14.57
C GLY A 272 13.50 41.94 -14.66
N GLY A 273 13.95 41.12 -15.61
CA GLY A 273 15.30 41.26 -16.17
C GLY A 273 15.91 40.00 -16.78
N GLY A 274 15.87 39.89 -18.11
CA GLY A 274 16.93 39.25 -18.90
C GLY A 274 16.87 37.73 -19.11
N ALA A 275 16.73 37.32 -20.37
CA ALA A 275 16.67 35.95 -20.87
C ALA A 275 17.99 35.14 -20.80
N TRP A 276 18.86 35.39 -19.82
CA TRP A 276 20.16 34.70 -19.68
C TRP A 276 20.60 34.63 -18.21
N THR A 277 19.95 33.78 -17.41
CA THR A 277 20.50 33.37 -16.09
C THR A 277 21.02 31.95 -16.19
N PRO A 278 22.29 31.67 -15.84
CA PRO A 278 22.83 30.32 -15.86
C PRO A 278 22.04 29.42 -14.92
N ILE A 279 21.55 28.29 -15.44
CA ILE A 279 21.10 27.15 -14.64
C ILE A 279 22.33 26.66 -13.88
N SER A 280 22.32 26.72 -12.54
CA SER A 280 23.32 25.97 -11.78
C SER A 280 23.07 24.48 -12.04
N PRO A 281 24.09 23.72 -12.51
CA PRO A 281 23.94 22.28 -12.68
C PRO A 281 23.59 21.62 -11.34
N PRO A 282 22.83 20.51 -11.34
CA PRO A 282 22.57 19.75 -10.13
C PRO A 282 23.92 19.32 -9.54
N SER A 283 24.27 19.85 -8.36
CA SER A 283 25.51 19.47 -7.69
C SER A 283 25.35 18.08 -7.09
N THR A 284 25.81 17.05 -7.80
CA THR A 284 25.84 15.65 -7.33
C THR A 284 27.03 15.34 -6.42
N ASN A 285 27.81 16.34 -5.99
CA ASN A 285 28.92 16.15 -5.06
C ASN A 285 29.13 17.42 -4.23
N ILE A 286 28.64 17.42 -2.99
CA ILE A 286 29.27 18.21 -1.93
C ILE A 286 30.14 17.23 -1.14
N VAL A 287 31.36 17.04 -1.62
CA VAL A 287 32.46 16.72 -0.71
C VAL A 287 32.93 18.10 -0.25
N ASP A 288 32.91 18.36 1.05
CA ASP A 288 33.57 19.52 1.63
C ASP A 288 35.01 19.08 1.96
N PRO A 289 36.00 19.20 1.06
CA PRO A 289 37.38 19.23 1.52
C PRO A 289 37.56 20.60 2.15
N GLY A 290 37.83 20.62 3.46
CA GLY A 290 38.03 21.86 4.18
C GLY A 290 39.15 22.70 3.59
N ASP A 291 38.81 23.64 2.72
CA ASP A 291 39.46 24.94 2.61
C ASP A 291 38.50 25.94 1.96
N GLY A 292 38.25 27.04 2.68
CA GLY A 292 37.37 28.08 2.20
C GLY A 292 37.99 28.81 1.02
N THR A 293 37.51 28.57 -0.20
CA THR A 293 37.19 29.61 -1.19
C THR A 293 36.52 29.01 -2.42
N GLY A 294 35.20 29.18 -2.57
CA GLY A 294 34.46 28.66 -3.72
C GLY A 294 32.96 28.97 -3.75
N GLY A 295 32.60 30.26 -3.78
CA GLY A 295 31.41 30.77 -4.48
C GLY A 295 30.05 30.06 -4.35
N ALA A 296 29.57 29.81 -3.14
CA ALA A 296 28.13 29.67 -2.85
C ALA A 296 27.66 30.92 -2.09
N LEU A 297 26.45 31.41 -2.37
CA LEU A 297 25.82 32.42 -1.51
C LEU A 297 25.76 31.87 -0.07
N PRO A 298 26.12 32.64 0.97
CA PRO A 298 26.24 32.10 2.31
C PRO A 298 24.86 31.74 2.88
N GLY A 299 24.70 30.51 3.38
CA GLY A 299 24.17 30.41 4.74
C GLY A 299 22.96 29.53 5.06
N VAL A 300 22.53 28.56 4.23
CA VAL A 300 21.71 27.45 4.74
C VAL A 300 22.16 26.12 4.11
N PRO A 301 22.84 25.22 4.86
CA PRO A 301 23.14 23.88 4.37
C PRO A 301 21.85 23.10 4.11
N PHE A 302 21.79 22.41 2.97
CA PHE A 302 20.70 21.50 2.61
C PHE A 302 21.11 20.06 2.89
N TYR A 303 20.23 19.30 3.52
CA TYR A 303 20.50 17.95 4.00
C TYR A 303 19.60 16.94 3.28
N PRO A 304 20.05 16.33 2.17
CA PRO A 304 19.27 15.33 1.47
C PRO A 304 19.04 14.09 2.34
N GLN A 305 20.05 13.67 3.11
CA GLN A 305 19.97 12.58 4.07
C GLN A 305 19.96 13.11 5.51
N GLY A 306 19.13 12.53 6.36
CA GLY A 306 19.05 12.87 7.78
C GLY A 306 17.94 12.13 8.51
N LEU A 307 17.89 12.29 9.83
CA LEU A 307 16.82 11.71 10.65
C LEU A 307 15.54 12.51 10.43
N ARG A 308 14.53 11.88 9.83
CA ARG A 308 13.26 12.49 9.46
C ARG A 308 12.11 11.94 10.30
N PRO A 309 11.27 12.80 10.87
CA PRO A 309 9.99 12.36 11.42
C PRO A 309 9.05 11.92 10.30
N GLY A 310 8.05 11.10 10.64
CA GLY A 310 6.94 10.86 9.73
C GLY A 310 6.33 12.18 9.28
N ILE A 311 5.97 12.27 8.00
CA ILE A 311 5.50 13.50 7.34
C ILE A 311 4.20 14.07 7.92
N ASN A 312 3.56 13.37 8.87
CA ASN A 312 2.32 13.70 9.56
C ASN A 312 1.08 13.76 8.65
N ARG A 313 1.22 14.14 7.39
CA ARG A 313 0.13 14.16 6.43
C ARG A 313 0.65 13.85 5.04
N LEU A 314 0.10 12.80 4.46
CA LEU A 314 0.30 12.43 3.07
C LEU A 314 -0.86 12.97 2.23
N GLN A 315 -0.55 13.50 1.06
CA GLN A 315 -1.56 13.99 0.12
C GLN A 315 -1.24 13.52 -1.30
N PHE A 316 -2.24 12.95 -1.96
CA PHE A 316 -2.18 12.63 -3.38
C PHE A 316 -2.65 13.83 -4.18
N VAL A 317 -1.83 14.29 -5.13
CA VAL A 317 -2.08 15.50 -5.91
C VAL A 317 -2.01 15.21 -7.40
N ARG A 318 -3.06 15.60 -8.13
CA ARG A 318 -3.04 15.60 -9.59
C ARG A 318 -2.66 17.00 -10.09
N PRO A 319 -1.78 17.12 -11.10
CA PRO A 319 -1.35 18.44 -11.61
C PRO A 319 -2.47 19.24 -12.30
N GLY A 320 -3.60 18.61 -12.63
CA GLY A 320 -4.79 19.29 -13.13
C GLY A 320 -5.85 18.32 -13.64
N LEU A 321 -7.11 18.76 -13.68
CA LEU A 321 -8.21 18.01 -14.29
C LEU A 321 -7.98 17.87 -15.80
N GLY A 322 -8.21 16.68 -16.35
CA GLY A 322 -8.04 16.40 -17.78
C GLY A 322 -6.58 16.30 -18.26
N VAL A 323 -5.60 16.47 -17.37
CA VAL A 323 -4.19 16.21 -17.71
C VAL A 323 -4.01 14.70 -17.87
N VAL A 324 -3.67 14.30 -19.08
CA VAL A 324 -3.24 12.95 -19.44
C VAL A 324 -1.73 12.92 -19.36
N TYR A 325 -1.18 11.87 -18.75
CA TYR A 325 0.25 11.66 -18.78
C TYR A 325 0.69 11.39 -20.22
N GLN A 326 1.62 12.22 -20.68
CA GLN A 326 2.35 11.99 -21.93
C GLN A 326 3.84 11.92 -21.60
N PRO A 327 4.54 10.83 -21.97
CA PRO A 327 5.97 10.73 -21.80
C PRO A 327 6.69 11.95 -22.40
N ASN A 328 7.66 12.48 -21.67
CA ASN A 328 8.47 13.66 -22.04
C ASN A 328 7.72 15.01 -22.07
N ALA A 329 6.43 15.06 -21.77
CA ALA A 329 5.64 16.31 -21.69
C ALA A 329 5.09 16.57 -20.27
N TYR A 330 5.39 15.69 -19.31
CA TYR A 330 5.03 15.85 -17.92
C TYR A 330 6.12 16.65 -17.18
N ALA A 331 5.72 17.77 -16.57
CA ALA A 331 6.61 18.57 -15.73
C ALA A 331 5.79 19.18 -14.58
N VAL A 332 6.12 18.80 -13.34
CA VAL A 332 5.46 19.33 -12.14
C VAL A 332 6.54 19.80 -11.16
N THR A 333 6.39 21.02 -10.66
CA THR A 333 7.21 21.53 -9.57
C THR A 333 6.43 21.44 -8.26
N ASN A 334 6.98 20.71 -7.31
CA ASN A 334 6.43 20.57 -5.96
C ASN A 334 7.37 21.25 -4.97
N GLN A 335 6.83 22.04 -4.06
CA GLN A 335 7.60 22.73 -3.02
C GLN A 335 6.96 22.52 -1.66
N PHE A 336 7.78 22.14 -0.68
CA PHE A 336 7.34 21.97 0.69
C PHE A 336 8.46 22.36 1.67
N VAL A 337 8.08 22.56 2.92
CA VAL A 337 9.01 22.76 4.04
C VAL A 337 9.02 21.49 4.86
N GLU A 338 10.21 20.98 5.16
CA GLU A 338 10.37 19.86 6.07
C GLU A 338 11.21 20.24 7.29
N THR A 339 11.25 19.32 8.25
CA THR A 339 12.12 19.38 9.42
C THR A 339 12.99 18.13 9.42
N VAL A 340 14.31 18.31 9.43
CA VAL A 340 15.31 17.23 9.43
C VAL A 340 16.25 17.39 10.62
N ARG A 341 16.58 16.28 11.26
CA ARG A 341 17.59 16.22 12.32
C ARG A 341 18.90 15.72 11.75
N VAL A 342 19.97 16.47 11.99
CA VAL A 342 21.30 16.20 11.44
C VAL A 342 22.37 16.42 12.48
N VAL A 343 23.47 15.67 12.37
CA VAL A 343 24.68 15.89 13.12
C VAL A 343 25.53 16.91 12.35
N ILE A 344 25.78 18.08 12.94
CA ILE A 344 26.67 19.10 12.37
C ILE A 344 28.09 18.94 12.92
N THR A 345 29.00 19.80 12.46
CA THR A 345 30.41 19.84 12.91
C THR A 345 30.52 19.75 14.44
N ASN A 346 31.49 18.95 14.91
CA ASN A 346 31.72 18.62 16.32
C ASN A 346 30.65 17.71 16.97
N GLY A 347 29.88 16.96 16.18
CA GLY A 347 28.97 15.93 16.70
C GLY A 347 27.70 16.48 17.35
N VAL A 348 27.38 17.76 17.13
CA VAL A 348 26.19 18.39 17.70
C VAL A 348 24.98 18.08 16.84
N GLU A 349 23.94 17.48 17.42
CA GLU A 349 22.67 17.30 16.75
C GLU A 349 21.89 18.62 16.68
N ARG A 350 21.34 18.92 15.50
CA ARG A 350 20.43 20.05 15.30
C ARG A 350 19.21 19.64 14.50
N THR A 351 18.08 20.22 14.89
CA THR A 351 16.85 20.19 14.10
C THR A 351 16.86 21.40 13.17
N ILE A 352 16.81 21.15 11.87
CA ILE A 352 16.86 22.15 10.80
C ILE A 352 15.54 22.13 10.04
N SER A 353 14.99 23.31 9.75
CA SER A 353 13.91 23.44 8.79
C SER A 353 14.48 23.83 7.43
N GLN A 354 14.13 23.08 6.39
CA GLN A 354 14.61 23.34 5.03
C GLN A 354 13.47 23.32 4.02
N ARG A 355 13.64 24.13 2.97
CA ARG A 355 12.73 24.17 1.83
C ARG A 355 13.21 23.19 0.78
N VAL A 356 12.32 22.27 0.39
CA VAL A 356 12.57 21.26 -0.63
C VAL A 356 11.80 21.65 -1.89
N THR A 357 12.47 21.60 -3.05
CA THR A 357 11.84 21.72 -4.37
C THR A 357 12.08 20.42 -5.13
N ARG A 358 11.00 19.78 -5.59
CA ARG A 358 11.05 18.62 -6.49
C ARG A 358 10.66 19.04 -7.91
N VAL A 359 11.37 18.51 -8.90
CA VAL A 359 11.04 18.67 -10.32
C VAL A 359 10.73 17.30 -10.90
N LEU A 360 9.45 17.01 -11.05
CA LEU A 360 8.93 15.73 -11.51
C LEU A 360 8.77 15.74 -13.03
N THR A 361 9.50 14.87 -13.72
CA THR A 361 9.35 14.61 -15.16
C THR A 361 8.42 13.44 -15.48
N ALA A 362 7.99 12.73 -14.43
CA ALA A 362 6.95 11.70 -14.43
C ALA A 362 6.16 11.81 -13.12
N PRO A 363 4.90 11.34 -13.06
CA PRO A 363 4.18 11.25 -11.80
C PRO A 363 4.87 10.23 -10.86
N ASP A 364 4.74 10.44 -9.56
CA ASP A 364 5.17 9.47 -8.55
C ASP A 364 4.40 8.15 -8.72
N ILE A 365 3.09 8.22 -9.05
CA ILE A 365 2.25 7.06 -9.37
C ILE A 365 1.50 7.27 -10.70
N LEU A 366 1.66 6.34 -11.65
CA LEU A 366 0.93 6.32 -12.91
C LEU A 366 -0.15 5.23 -12.90
N PHE A 367 -1.40 5.62 -13.15
CA PHE A 367 -2.49 4.69 -13.43
C PHE A 367 -2.58 4.41 -14.93
N SER A 368 -2.52 3.14 -15.31
CA SER A 368 -2.54 2.69 -16.70
C SER A 368 -3.42 1.44 -16.89
N ALA A 369 -3.59 1.01 -18.13
CA ALA A 369 -4.28 -0.22 -18.45
C ALA A 369 -3.57 -1.04 -19.56
N GLU A 370 -3.37 -2.33 -19.31
CA GLU A 370 -2.64 -3.24 -20.20
C GLU A 370 -3.33 -4.59 -20.36
N ASP A 371 -2.89 -5.34 -21.38
CA ASP A 371 -3.28 -6.73 -21.53
C ASP A 371 -2.47 -7.57 -20.54
N LEU A 372 -3.13 -7.97 -19.44
CA LEU A 372 -2.51 -8.77 -18.37
C LEU A 372 -2.89 -10.26 -18.46
N ALA A 373 -3.60 -10.70 -19.50
CA ALA A 373 -4.05 -12.08 -19.66
C ALA A 373 -3.01 -12.98 -20.37
N GLY A 374 -1.72 -12.72 -20.13
CA GLY A 374 -0.62 -13.36 -20.86
C GLY A 374 -0.25 -14.77 -20.38
N ASP A 375 -0.56 -15.12 -19.13
CA ASP A 375 -0.25 -16.42 -18.53
C ASP A 375 -1.47 -16.95 -17.75
N ALA A 376 -1.83 -18.22 -17.98
CA ALA A 376 -2.92 -18.90 -17.30
C ALA A 376 -2.66 -19.15 -15.81
N GLY A 377 -1.40 -19.04 -15.36
CA GLY A 377 -1.01 -19.14 -13.95
C GLY A 377 -0.83 -17.82 -13.21
N ALA A 378 -0.85 -16.68 -13.91
CA ALA A 378 -0.62 -15.35 -13.33
C ALA A 378 -1.92 -14.71 -12.84
N ASN A 379 -1.80 -13.73 -11.94
CA ASN A 379 -2.92 -12.87 -11.55
C ASN A 379 -3.29 -11.93 -12.71
N PRO A 380 -4.46 -12.11 -13.36
CA PRO A 380 -4.78 -11.36 -14.56
C PRO A 380 -5.48 -10.04 -14.23
N PHE A 381 -5.59 -9.62 -12.97
CA PHE A 381 -6.37 -8.43 -12.59
C PHE A 381 -5.54 -7.16 -12.68
N LEU A 382 -4.34 -7.17 -12.11
CA LEU A 382 -3.53 -5.98 -11.89
C LEU A 382 -2.03 -6.29 -11.92
N ALA A 383 -1.24 -5.31 -12.34
CA ALA A 383 0.21 -5.32 -12.27
C ALA A 383 0.72 -4.04 -11.62
N ARG A 384 1.87 -4.11 -10.96
CA ARG A 384 2.44 -3.01 -10.18
C ARG A 384 3.96 -2.98 -10.28
N THR A 385 4.53 -1.79 -10.11
CA THR A 385 5.99 -1.62 -10.00
C THR A 385 6.41 -1.59 -8.53
N ALA A 386 7.49 -2.28 -8.19
CA ALA A 386 8.13 -2.16 -6.88
C ALA A 386 8.81 -0.79 -6.74
N MET A 387 8.50 -0.07 -5.67
CA MET A 387 8.96 1.29 -5.38
C MET A 387 9.68 1.40 -4.04
N ALA A 388 9.75 0.31 -3.28
CA ALA A 388 10.33 0.26 -1.95
C ALA A 388 11.84 0.00 -2.03
N THR A 389 12.61 0.73 -1.24
CA THR A 389 14.05 0.49 -1.04
C THR A 389 14.38 0.56 0.44
N SER A 390 15.06 -0.46 0.95
CA SER A 390 15.53 -0.50 2.34
C SER A 390 16.66 0.49 2.57
N ASN A 391 16.57 1.20 3.70
CA ASN A 391 17.58 2.10 4.23
C ASN A 391 18.27 1.50 5.47
N ASP A 392 18.24 0.16 5.66
CA ASP A 392 18.85 -0.51 6.81
C ASP A 392 20.32 -0.09 7.01
N ALA A 393 21.08 -0.01 5.91
CA ALA A 393 22.50 0.36 5.91
C ALA A 393 22.82 1.74 6.51
N ILE A 394 21.83 2.65 6.58
CA ILE A 394 21.97 3.99 7.16
C ILE A 394 21.20 4.17 8.47
N ASN A 395 20.46 3.15 8.91
CA ASN A 395 19.67 3.17 10.15
C ASN A 395 20.21 2.22 11.23
N GLY A 396 20.88 1.13 10.85
CA GLY A 396 21.25 0.06 11.74
C GLY A 396 22.70 -0.38 11.62
N SER A 397 23.17 -1.09 12.65
CA SER A 397 24.44 -1.83 12.65
C SER A 397 24.23 -3.35 12.53
N ALA A 398 22.98 -3.79 12.45
CA ALA A 398 22.57 -5.18 12.27
C ALA A 398 21.73 -5.27 11.01
N ALA A 399 21.82 -6.38 10.28
CA ALA A 399 21.06 -6.58 9.05
C ALA A 399 19.57 -6.74 9.37
N LEU A 400 18.76 -5.76 8.99
CA LEU A 400 17.30 -5.77 9.04
C LEU A 400 16.71 -5.61 7.63
N SER A 401 15.41 -5.79 7.50
CA SER A 401 14.70 -5.65 6.20
C SER A 401 14.27 -4.20 5.91
N GLY A 402 14.55 -3.28 6.84
CA GLY A 402 14.20 -1.87 6.83
C GLY A 402 14.81 -1.17 8.05
N PRO A 403 14.39 0.05 8.40
CA PRO A 403 13.34 0.83 7.75
C PRO A 403 13.76 1.26 6.34
N GLY A 404 12.80 1.68 5.52
CA GLY A 404 13.05 2.06 4.14
C GLY A 404 12.11 3.15 3.64
N GLN A 405 12.19 3.44 2.34
CA GLN A 405 11.38 4.48 1.72
C GLN A 405 10.75 4.02 0.41
N TYR A 406 9.62 4.64 0.07
CA TYR A 406 8.99 4.55 -1.25
C TYR A 406 9.43 5.72 -2.12
N GLU A 407 9.70 5.44 -3.39
CA GLU A 407 10.10 6.44 -4.38
C GLU A 407 9.47 6.18 -5.76
N GLY A 408 9.07 7.27 -6.43
CA GLY A 408 8.56 7.26 -7.79
C GLY A 408 9.65 7.26 -8.88
N PRO A 409 9.27 6.98 -10.15
CA PRO A 409 7.92 6.69 -10.61
C PRO A 409 7.54 5.22 -10.47
N GLY A 410 6.30 4.94 -10.06
CA GLY A 410 5.72 3.59 -10.07
C GLY A 410 4.40 3.48 -10.83
N GLY A 411 4.10 2.28 -11.34
CA GLY A 411 2.87 1.99 -12.08
C GLY A 411 1.84 1.21 -11.26
N ILE A 412 0.57 1.56 -11.43
CA ILE A 412 -0.59 0.73 -11.09
C ILE A 412 -1.35 0.47 -12.39
N THR A 413 -1.21 -0.74 -12.90
CA THR A 413 -1.75 -1.15 -14.20
C THR A 413 -2.94 -2.07 -14.00
N PHE A 414 -4.11 -1.69 -14.50
CA PHE A 414 -5.30 -2.54 -14.48
C PHE A 414 -5.44 -3.33 -15.77
N ASN A 415 -5.99 -4.54 -15.71
CA ASN A 415 -6.26 -5.32 -16.90
C ASN A 415 -7.34 -4.69 -17.80
N LYS A 416 -7.10 -4.66 -19.11
CA LYS A 416 -7.99 -4.15 -20.16
C LYS A 416 -8.51 -5.19 -21.15
N VAL A 417 -8.30 -6.48 -20.93
CA VAL A 417 -8.70 -7.56 -21.86
C VAL A 417 -10.22 -7.77 -21.88
N GLY A 418 -10.92 -7.29 -20.87
CA GLY A 418 -12.35 -7.56 -20.68
C GLY A 418 -12.56 -8.85 -19.88
N ALA A 419 -13.64 -9.56 -20.18
CA ALA A 419 -13.97 -10.79 -19.46
C ALA A 419 -12.96 -11.90 -19.77
N VAL A 420 -12.30 -12.40 -18.72
CA VAL A 420 -11.39 -13.55 -18.78
C VAL A 420 -12.14 -14.82 -18.35
N PHE A 421 -11.83 -15.96 -18.99
CA PHE A 421 -12.40 -17.26 -18.65
C PHE A 421 -11.27 -18.21 -18.24
N VAL A 422 -11.29 -18.68 -17.00
CA VAL A 422 -10.28 -19.61 -16.49
C VAL A 422 -10.72 -21.04 -16.76
N ASN A 423 -9.95 -21.74 -17.59
CA ASN A 423 -10.10 -23.18 -17.85
C ASN A 423 -9.05 -23.92 -17.01
N GLN A 424 -9.49 -24.77 -16.10
CA GLN A 424 -8.59 -25.52 -15.23
C GLN A 424 -8.45 -26.97 -15.71
N GLN A 425 -7.34 -27.63 -15.39
CA GLN A 425 -7.15 -29.07 -15.57
C GLN A 425 -7.12 -29.73 -14.17
N PRO A 426 -7.63 -30.97 -13.97
CA PRO A 426 -8.21 -31.89 -14.97
C PRO A 426 -9.68 -31.64 -15.33
N ASN A 427 -10.37 -30.77 -14.60
CA ASN A 427 -11.79 -30.50 -14.79
C ASN A 427 -11.98 -29.06 -15.26
N PHE A 428 -13.05 -28.80 -16.05
CA PHE A 428 -13.44 -27.45 -16.49
C PHE A 428 -12.70 -26.89 -17.72
N LEU A 429 -12.33 -27.76 -18.67
CA LEU A 429 -11.80 -27.40 -20.00
C LEU A 429 -12.90 -27.14 -21.05
N TYR A 430 -14.01 -26.54 -20.64
CA TYR A 430 -15.15 -26.23 -21.50
C TYR A 430 -15.92 -25.04 -20.95
N GLN A 431 -16.42 -24.16 -21.82
CA GLN A 431 -16.97 -22.85 -21.43
C GLN A 431 -18.06 -22.91 -20.33
N PRO A 432 -19.08 -23.79 -20.38
CA PRO A 432 -20.03 -23.92 -19.26
C PRO A 432 -19.43 -24.37 -17.92
N GLY A 433 -18.29 -25.05 -17.95
CA GLY A 433 -17.55 -25.48 -16.77
C GLY A 433 -16.54 -24.43 -16.30
N THR A 434 -16.17 -23.47 -17.15
CA THR A 434 -15.28 -22.37 -16.76
C THR A 434 -15.94 -21.44 -15.77
N HIS A 435 -15.12 -20.88 -14.89
CA HIS A 435 -15.53 -19.79 -14.02
C HIS A 435 -15.21 -18.49 -14.78
N SER A 436 -16.19 -17.58 -14.90
CA SER A 436 -15.94 -16.21 -15.36
C SER A 436 -15.02 -15.55 -14.35
N ASP A 437 -13.88 -15.07 -14.80
CA ASP A 437 -12.81 -14.64 -13.91
C ASP A 437 -13.10 -13.27 -13.29
N PHE A 438 -13.60 -12.31 -14.09
CA PHE A 438 -14.11 -11.01 -13.62
C PHE A 438 -14.52 -10.07 -14.76
N VAL A 439 -15.25 -9.01 -14.40
CA VAL A 439 -15.38 -7.75 -15.16
C VAL A 439 -15.12 -6.59 -14.21
N TRP A 440 -14.45 -5.53 -14.66
CA TRP A 440 -14.35 -4.32 -13.86
C TRP A 440 -15.69 -3.57 -13.81
N GLY A 441 -16.03 -3.04 -12.63
CA GLY A 441 -17.20 -2.19 -12.47
C GLY A 441 -16.99 -1.08 -11.45
N SER A 442 -17.98 -0.20 -11.37
CA SER A 442 -18.12 0.76 -10.29
C SER A 442 -19.54 0.77 -9.79
N PHE A 443 -19.72 0.56 -8.49
CA PHE A 443 -21.01 0.42 -7.86
C PHE A 443 -20.96 0.85 -6.39
N ASP A 444 -22.13 1.06 -5.82
CA ASP A 444 -22.29 1.45 -4.43
C ASP A 444 -23.48 0.72 -3.79
N GLY A 445 -23.91 1.19 -2.62
CA GLY A 445 -25.06 0.66 -1.90
C GLY A 445 -26.41 1.18 -2.37
N SER A 446 -26.45 1.97 -3.45
CA SER A 446 -27.70 2.49 -4.00
C SER A 446 -28.40 1.45 -4.88
N THR A 447 -29.58 1.80 -5.38
CA THR A 447 -30.32 1.01 -6.37
C THR A 447 -29.96 1.38 -7.82
N ASN A 448 -29.00 2.29 -8.00
CA ASN A 448 -28.50 2.65 -9.32
C ASN A 448 -27.85 1.44 -9.99
N ALA A 449 -27.91 1.42 -11.31
CA ALA A 449 -27.32 0.34 -12.08
C ALA A 449 -25.78 0.43 -12.02
N PRO A 450 -25.05 -0.67 -11.73
CA PRO A 450 -23.59 -0.68 -11.72
C PRO A 450 -23.00 -0.21 -13.05
N ILE A 451 -21.94 0.60 -13.01
CA ILE A 451 -21.16 0.93 -14.20
C ILE A 451 -20.26 -0.27 -14.52
N ALA A 452 -20.12 -0.61 -15.79
CA ALA A 452 -19.25 -1.69 -16.24
C ALA A 452 -18.24 -1.20 -17.27
N TYR A 453 -17.03 -1.74 -17.22
CA TYR A 453 -15.93 -1.37 -18.12
C TYR A 453 -15.62 -2.50 -19.13
N PRO A 454 -15.16 -2.17 -20.36
CA PRO A 454 -14.82 -0.83 -20.85
C PRO A 454 -16.04 0.09 -21.05
N THR A 455 -15.79 1.40 -21.02
CA THR A 455 -16.81 2.42 -21.30
C THR A 455 -17.50 2.14 -22.65
N GLY A 456 -18.83 2.04 -22.63
CA GLY A 456 -19.65 1.63 -23.78
C GLY A 456 -20.20 0.20 -23.71
N THR A 457 -19.76 -0.63 -22.76
CA THR A 457 -20.39 -1.93 -22.50
C THR A 457 -21.65 -1.75 -21.65
N SER A 458 -22.84 -1.98 -22.21
CA SER A 458 -24.07 -1.89 -21.42
C SER A 458 -24.20 -3.05 -20.42
N ILE A 459 -24.76 -2.79 -19.24
CA ILE A 459 -25.12 -3.83 -18.26
C ILE A 459 -25.95 -4.94 -18.90
N ARG A 460 -26.88 -4.58 -19.80
CA ARG A 460 -27.71 -5.54 -20.54
C ARG A 460 -26.89 -6.47 -21.43
N ALA A 461 -25.78 -6.00 -22.00
CA ALA A 461 -24.85 -6.84 -22.76
C ALA A 461 -24.11 -7.83 -21.85
N ILE A 462 -23.82 -7.45 -20.60
CA ILE A 462 -23.24 -8.33 -19.59
C ILE A 462 -24.27 -9.34 -19.10
N GLU A 463 -25.49 -8.92 -18.77
CA GLU A 463 -26.59 -9.80 -18.38
C GLU A 463 -26.88 -10.85 -19.47
N ASN A 464 -26.93 -10.45 -20.75
CA ASN A 464 -27.08 -11.39 -21.87
C ASN A 464 -25.89 -12.34 -22.00
N ARG A 465 -24.67 -11.91 -21.66
CA ARG A 465 -23.47 -12.76 -21.70
C ARG A 465 -23.45 -13.77 -20.56
N VAL A 466 -23.84 -13.35 -19.35
CA VAL A 466 -23.86 -14.19 -18.14
C VAL A 466 -25.06 -15.14 -18.13
N PHE A 467 -26.24 -14.66 -18.54
CA PHE A 467 -27.51 -15.39 -18.42
C PHE A 467 -28.10 -15.87 -19.76
N GLY A 468 -27.68 -15.31 -20.90
CA GLY A 468 -28.30 -15.60 -22.21
C GLY A 468 -27.86 -16.92 -22.87
N GLY A 469 -26.96 -17.67 -22.23
CA GLY A 469 -26.57 -19.03 -22.64
C GLY A 469 -27.28 -20.15 -21.89
N ARG A 470 -28.33 -19.83 -21.11
CA ARG A 470 -29.18 -20.81 -20.41
C ARG A 470 -30.37 -21.25 -21.24
#